data_AF-T0ZQJ5-F1
#
_entry.id   AF-T0ZQJ5-F1
#
_cell.length_a   1.000
_cell.length_b   1.000
_cell.length_c   1.000
_cell.angle_alpha   90.00
_cell.angle_beta   90.00
_cell.angle_gamma   90.00
#
_symmetry.space_group_name_H-M   'P 1'
#
loop_
_entity.id
_entity.type
_entity.pdbx_description
1 polymer ?
#
loop_
_entity_poly.entity_id
_entity_poly.type
_entity_poly.pdbx_seq_one_letter_code
_entity_poly.pdbx_strand_id
1 'polypeptide(L)' 'MNVPAMIVRSSKNLDFPDPKKEIEWLVARTGAKSVMIEGAGHYPHAEYPEKFIAYLTDFIGESNVS' A
#
# COMPACT_ATOMS: atom_id res chain seq x y z
N MET A 1 -10.52 -12.69 14.35
CA MET A 1 -10.44 -13.00 12.91
C MET A 1 -9.21 -12.32 12.37
N ASN A 2 -8.34 -13.05 11.67
CA ASN A 2 -7.21 -12.46 10.94
C ASN A 2 -7.65 -12.33 9.48
N VAL A 3 -7.75 -11.11 8.96
CA VAL A 3 -8.18 -10.84 7.58
C VAL A 3 -6.96 -10.33 6.83
N PRO A 4 -6.60 -10.92 5.67
CA PRO A 4 -5.53 -10.38 4.85
C PRO A 4 -5.79 -8.90 4.53
N ALA A 5 -4.79 -8.05 4.78
CA ALA A 5 -4.86 -6.63 4.48
C ALA A 5 -3.55 -6.16 3.84
N MET A 6 -3.66 -5.17 2.96
CA MET A 6 -2.53 -4.47 2.36
C MET A 6 -2.72 -2.95 2.46
N ILE A 7 -1.67 -2.26 2.89
CA ILE A 7 -1.57 -0.81 2.91
C ILE A 7 -0.84 -0.35 1.64
N VAL A 8 -1.44 0.56 0.90
CA VAL A 8 -0.80 1.24 -0.23
C VAL A 8 -0.49 2.67 0.17
N ARG A 9 0.77 3.07 0.02
CA ARG A 9 1.25 4.42 0.35
C ARG A 9 1.95 5.05 -0.84
N SER A 10 1.90 6.37 -0.93
CA SER A 10 2.57 7.15 -1.96
C SER A 10 3.72 7.94 -1.37
N SER A 11 4.90 7.86 -1.99
CA SER A 11 6.13 8.50 -1.51
C SER A 11 6.11 10.04 -1.52
N LYS A 12 5.28 10.67 -2.38
CA LYS A 12 5.18 12.13 -2.51
C LYS A 12 3.81 12.69 -2.12
N ASN A 13 2.98 11.91 -1.43
CA ASN A 13 1.71 12.43 -0.95
C ASN A 13 1.94 13.35 0.26
N LEU A 14 1.71 14.64 0.04
CA LEU A 14 1.99 15.75 0.94
C LEU A 14 1.08 15.79 2.18
N ASP A 15 0.00 15.01 2.22
CA ASP A 15 -0.85 14.93 3.42
C ASP A 15 -0.13 14.22 4.58
N PHE A 16 0.98 13.53 4.29
CA PHE A 16 1.72 12.73 5.25
C PHE A 16 3.18 13.22 5.26
N PRO A 17 3.60 13.92 6.34
CA PRO A 17 4.93 14.53 6.41
C PRO A 17 6.09 13.55 6.24
N ASP A 18 5.89 12.31 6.68
CA ASP A 18 6.84 11.21 6.51
C ASP A 18 6.06 9.94 6.11
N PRO A 19 5.87 9.71 4.80
CA PRO A 19 5.12 8.57 4.30
C PRO A 19 5.69 7.22 4.76
N LYS A 20 7.00 7.15 5.01
CA LYS A 20 7.66 5.93 5.46
C LYS A 20 7.32 5.64 6.92
N LYS A 21 7.43 6.63 7.82
CA LYS A 21 7.03 6.45 9.22
C LYS A 21 5.56 6.06 9.35
N GLU A 22 4.69 6.65 8.52
CA GLU A 22 3.27 6.31 8.53
C GLU A 22 3.05 4.83 8.19
N ILE A 23 3.71 4.33 7.13
CA ILE A 23 3.57 2.93 6.72
C ILE A 23 4.09 1.98 7.82
N GLU A 24 5.23 2.31 8.42
CA GLU A 24 5.84 1.51 9.50
C GLU A 24 4.90 1.44 10.72
N TRP A 25 4.28 2.57 11.08
CA TRP A 25 3.32 2.64 12.18
C TRP A 25 2.06 1.83 11.91
N LEU A 26 1.51 1.89 10.69
CA LEU A 26 0.32 1.11 10.30
C LEU A 26 0.63 -0.39 10.28
N VAL A 27 1.76 -0.80 9.70
CA VAL A 27 2.20 -2.22 9.65
C VAL A 27 2.38 -2.77 11.05
N ALA A 28 3.04 -2.04 11.95
CA ALA A 28 3.24 -2.48 13.33
C ALA A 28 1.92 -2.71 14.10
N ARG A 29 0.86 -1.98 13.77
CA ARG A 29 -0.46 -2.09 14.43
C ARG A 29 -1.38 -3.12 13.80
N THR A 30 -1.26 -3.34 12.50
CA THR A 30 -2.21 -4.16 11.74
C THR A 30 -1.66 -5.52 11.35
N GLY A 31 -0.34 -5.67 11.28
CA GLY A 31 0.30 -6.84 10.66
C GLY A 31 0.06 -6.94 9.15
N ALA A 32 -0.49 -5.90 8.53
CA ALA A 32 -0.80 -5.87 7.11
C ALA A 32 0.47 -5.86 6.26
N LYS A 33 0.37 -6.38 5.04
CA LYS A 33 1.38 -6.13 4.01
C LYS A 33 1.38 -4.65 3.65
N SER A 34 2.51 -4.15 3.16
CA SER A 34 2.60 -2.74 2.76
C SER A 34 3.42 -2.57 1.50
N VAL A 35 2.98 -1.65 0.64
CA VAL A 35 3.69 -1.25 -0.57
C VAL A 35 3.78 0.27 -0.65
N MET A 36 4.93 0.77 -1.13
CA MET A 36 5.17 2.18 -1.42
C MET A 36 5.21 2.37 -2.94
N ILE A 37 4.37 3.26 -3.48
CA ILE A 37 4.43 3.67 -4.88
C ILE A 37 5.33 4.90 -4.98
N GLU A 38 6.56 4.65 -5.43
CA GLU A 38 7.56 5.68 -5.66
C GLU A 38 7.14 6.66 -6.76
N GLY A 39 7.27 7.95 -6.48
CA GLY A 39 6.87 9.06 -7.36
C GLY A 39 5.43 9.54 -7.21
N ALA A 40 4.51 8.72 -6.68
CA ALA A 40 3.09 9.06 -6.59
C ALA A 40 2.77 10.14 -5.55
N GLY A 41 1.78 10.98 -5.87
CA GLY A 41 1.09 11.89 -4.98
C GLY A 41 -0.13 11.25 -4.32
N HIS A 42 -1.16 12.06 -4.11
CA HIS A 42 -2.34 11.67 -3.33
C HIS A 42 -3.17 10.54 -3.97
N TYR A 43 -3.15 10.40 -5.30
CA TYR A 43 -4.01 9.47 -6.04
C TYR A 43 -3.19 8.44 -6.82
N PRO A 44 -2.47 7.51 -6.15
CA PRO A 44 -1.56 6.58 -6.82
C PRO A 44 -2.24 5.67 -7.85
N HIS A 45 -3.52 5.34 -7.64
CA HIS A 45 -4.30 4.52 -8.56
C HIS A 45 -4.60 5.24 -9.89
N ALA A 46 -4.62 6.58 -9.90
CA ALA A 46 -4.80 7.38 -11.10
C ALA A 46 -3.45 7.79 -11.73
N GLU A 47 -2.44 8.08 -10.90
CA GLU A 47 -1.11 8.55 -11.33
C GLU A 47 -0.23 7.41 -11.87
N TYR A 48 -0.28 6.24 -11.24
CA TYR A 48 0.51 5.05 -11.60
C TYR A 48 -0.38 3.79 -11.62
N PRO A 49 -1.42 3.76 -12.49
CA PRO A 49 -2.42 2.70 -12.51
C PRO A 49 -1.81 1.31 -12.71
N GLU A 50 -0.80 1.19 -13.57
CA GLU A 50 -0.12 -0.09 -13.85
C GLU A 50 0.56 -0.67 -12.60
N LYS A 51 1.30 0.17 -11.85
CA LYS A 51 1.94 -0.26 -10.59
C LYS A 51 0.89 -0.60 -9.53
N PHE A 52 -0.14 0.24 -9.41
CA PHE A 52 -1.20 0.03 -8.43
C PHE A 52 -1.94 -1.28 -8.68
N ILE A 53 -2.33 -1.54 -9.93
CA ILE A 53 -3.04 -2.77 -10.33
C ILE A 53 -2.16 -4.00 -10.07
N ALA A 54 -0.87 -3.97 -10.43
CA ALA A 54 0.04 -5.09 -10.20
C ALA A 54 0.09 -5.49 -8.71
N TYR A 55 0.30 -4.52 -7.80
CA TYR A 55 0.31 -4.80 -6.36
C TYR A 55 -1.04 -5.33 -5.86
N LEU A 56 -2.16 -4.79 -6.36
CA LEU A 56 -3.49 -5.24 -5.99
C LEU A 56 -3.76 -6.68 -6.45
N THR A 57 -3.41 -7.02 -7.68
CA THR A 57 -3.61 -8.37 -8.23
C THR A 57 -2.73 -9.40 -7.54
N ASP A 58 -1.47 -9.06 -7.25
CA ASP A 58 -0.55 -9.93 -6.50
C ASP A 58 -1.11 -10.24 -5.11
N PHE A 59 -1.56 -9.21 -4.40
CA PHE A 59 -2.13 -9.35 -3.06
C PHE A 59 -3.41 -10.22 -3.04
N ILE A 60 -4.32 -10.01 -4.00
CA ILE A 60 -5.54 -10.82 -4.12
C ILE A 60 -5.19 -12.26 -4.48
N GLY A 61 -4.26 -12.46 -5.42
CA GLY A 61 -3.78 -13.78 -5.83
C GLY A 61 -3.22 -14.59 -4.67
N GLU A 62 -2.34 -14.01 -3.86
CA GLU A 62 -1.79 -14.63 -2.65
C GLU A 62 -2.85 -14.95 -1.60
N SER A 63 -3.85 -14.06 -1.45
CA SER A 63 -4.91 -14.22 -0.45
C SER A 63 -5.91 -15.33 -0.81
N ASN A 64 -6.00 -15.71 -2.08
CA ASN A 64 -6.86 -16.81 -2.55
C ASN A 64 -6.23 -18.21 -2.40
N VAL A 65 -4.99 -18.30 -1.93
CA VAL A 65 -4.26 -19.58 -1.70
C VAL A 65 -4.37 -20.03 -0.23
N SER A 66 -5.32 -19.48 0.54
CA SER A 66 -5.58 -19.86 1.95
C SER A 66 -6.42 -21.13 2.09
#